data_AF-A0A143BXN6-F1
#
_entry.id   AF-A0A143BXN6-F1
#
_cell.length_a   1.000
_cell.length_b   1.000
_cell.length_c   1.000
_cell.angle_alpha   90.00
_cell.angle_beta   90.00
_cell.angle_gamma   90.00
#
_symmetry.space_group_name_H-M   'P 1'
#
loop_
_entity.id
_entity.type
_entity.pdbx_description
1 polymer ?
#
loop_
_entity_poly.entity_id
_entity_poly.type
_entity_poly.pdbx_seq_one_letter_code
_entity_poly.pdbx_strand_id
1 'polypeptide(L)'
;MSRARILTVAAGVAIGSTLLVAPAQAAPAKAQDRVECTSLSNGQLCISLNTSPSRVEVFYTKKSGGQIRAKLGYRTTNGGSTYGPTESISTGDREVQTWTMSYRCDVDWKGLIKVEGQGTFETPWATC
;
A
#
# COMPACT_ATOMS: atom_id res chain seq x y z
N MET A 1 0.30 -31.30 28.28
CA MET A 1 -0.68 -31.51 29.38
C MET A 1 -1.27 -30.17 29.76
N SER A 2 -2.55 -29.92 29.45
CA SER A 2 -3.48 -29.21 30.33
C SER A 2 -4.88 -29.46 29.79
N ARG A 3 -5.75 -30.04 30.62
CA ARG A 3 -7.16 -30.32 30.33
C ARG A 3 -7.99 -29.24 31.01
N ALA A 4 -8.98 -28.69 30.32
CA ALA A 4 -10.22 -28.28 30.94
C ALA A 4 -11.36 -28.37 29.91
N ARG A 5 -12.27 -29.31 30.18
CA ARG A 5 -13.61 -29.45 29.55
C ARG A 5 -14.56 -28.41 30.20
N ILE A 6 -15.84 -28.45 29.78
CA ILE A 6 -17.06 -27.94 30.48
C ILE A 6 -17.52 -26.59 29.88
N LEU A 7 -18.76 -26.30 29.46
CA LEU A 7 -20.10 -26.91 29.62
C LEU A 7 -21.01 -26.44 28.46
N THR A 8 -21.88 -27.34 27.98
CA THR A 8 -23.06 -27.01 27.17
C THR A 8 -24.16 -26.48 28.10
N VAL A 9 -24.81 -25.35 27.77
CA VAL A 9 -26.06 -24.91 28.42
C VAL A 9 -27.14 -24.71 27.37
N ALA A 10 -28.30 -25.30 27.68
CA ALA A 10 -29.47 -25.44 26.83
C ALA A 10 -30.32 -24.16 26.73
N ALA A 11 -31.19 -24.17 25.71
CA ALA A 11 -32.14 -23.14 25.32
C ALA A 11 -33.22 -22.82 26.38
N GLY A 12 -33.69 -21.57 26.37
CA GLY A 12 -34.92 -21.12 27.03
C GLY A 12 -35.54 -19.96 26.24
N VAL A 13 -36.81 -20.10 25.86
CA VAL A 13 -37.61 -19.12 25.10
C VAL A 13 -38.40 -18.24 26.08
N ALA A 14 -38.38 -16.91 25.90
CA ALA A 14 -39.45 -16.03 26.40
C ALA A 14 -39.47 -14.65 25.69
N ILE A 15 -40.51 -14.49 24.88
CA ILE A 15 -41.32 -13.32 24.47
C ILE A 15 -40.99 -11.97 25.16
N GLY A 16 -40.81 -10.91 24.37
CA GLY A 16 -40.84 -9.51 24.86
C GLY A 16 -40.45 -8.47 23.80
N SER A 17 -41.44 -7.81 23.21
CA SER A 17 -41.28 -6.78 22.19
C SER A 17 -40.69 -5.47 22.75
N THR A 18 -39.49 -5.10 22.30
CA THR A 18 -39.12 -3.73 21.90
C THR A 18 -37.87 -3.82 21.03
N LEU A 19 -38.03 -3.68 19.71
CA LEU A 19 -36.92 -3.44 18.78
C LEU A 19 -36.35 -2.05 19.07
N LEU A 20 -35.40 -1.96 20.01
CA LEU A 20 -34.53 -0.81 20.11
C LEU A 20 -33.56 -0.89 18.92
N VAL A 21 -33.88 -0.16 17.85
CA VAL A 21 -32.95 0.11 16.75
C VAL A 21 -31.82 0.95 17.34
N ALA A 22 -30.74 0.28 17.75
CA ALA A 22 -29.49 0.97 18.01
C ALA A 22 -29.05 1.65 16.70
N PRO A 23 -28.68 2.94 16.71
CA PRO A 23 -28.03 3.52 15.55
C PRO A 23 -26.73 2.75 15.35
N ALA A 24 -26.66 1.98 14.26
CA ALA A 24 -25.41 1.43 13.78
C ALA A 24 -24.53 2.64 13.47
N GLN A 25 -23.65 2.99 14.41
CA GLN A 25 -22.58 3.94 14.18
C GLN A 25 -21.74 3.32 13.07
N ALA A 26 -21.95 3.80 11.84
CA ALA A 26 -21.09 3.47 10.72
C ALA A 26 -19.69 3.90 11.15
N ALA A 27 -18.85 2.92 11.49
CA ALA A 27 -17.43 3.18 11.71
C ALA A 27 -16.96 3.93 10.46
N PRO A 28 -16.23 5.06 10.60
CA PRO A 28 -15.70 5.75 9.43
C PRO A 28 -14.92 4.72 8.64
N ALA A 29 -15.29 4.52 7.37
CA ALA A 29 -14.55 3.67 6.47
C ALA A 29 -13.11 4.20 6.49
N LYS A 30 -12.18 3.43 7.07
CA LYS A 30 -10.76 3.74 6.94
C LYS A 30 -10.51 3.84 5.45
N ALA A 31 -10.15 5.03 5.00
CA ALA A 31 -9.84 5.26 3.62
C ALA A 31 -8.68 4.31 3.27
N GLN A 32 -8.94 3.38 2.36
CA GLN A 32 -8.09 2.21 2.15
C GLN A 32 -6.79 2.65 1.49
N ASP A 33 -5.66 2.34 2.12
CA ASP A 33 -4.36 2.52 1.48
C ASP A 33 -4.27 1.53 0.30
N ARG A 34 -3.96 2.04 -0.89
CA ARG A 34 -3.88 1.23 -2.12
C ARG A 34 -2.43 0.96 -2.44
N VAL A 35 -2.04 -0.32 -2.55
CA VAL A 35 -0.66 -0.72 -2.77
C VAL A 35 -0.57 -1.63 -3.99
N GLU A 36 0.26 -1.25 -4.95
CA GLU A 36 0.55 -2.05 -6.15
C GLU A 36 2.04 -2.30 -6.27
N CYS A 37 2.42 -3.53 -6.63
CA CYS A 37 3.80 -3.97 -6.64
C CYS A 37 4.18 -4.74 -7.91
N THR A 38 5.39 -4.50 -8.42
CA THR A 38 6.07 -5.32 -9.42
C THR A 38 7.24 -6.05 -8.77
N SER A 39 7.27 -7.37 -8.91
CA SER A 39 8.45 -8.16 -8.58
C SER A 39 9.46 -8.08 -9.72
N LEU A 40 10.69 -7.72 -9.40
CA LEU A 40 11.83 -7.67 -10.31
C LEU A 40 12.81 -8.79 -9.95
N SER A 41 13.70 -9.17 -10.87
CA SER A 41 14.66 -10.26 -10.62
C SER A 41 15.57 -10.01 -9.41
N ASN A 42 15.81 -8.74 -9.08
CA ASN A 42 16.72 -8.31 -8.01
C ASN A 42 16.02 -7.59 -6.83
N GLY A 43 14.69 -7.52 -6.81
CA GLY A 43 13.95 -6.79 -5.78
C GLY A 43 12.46 -6.68 -6.03
N GLN A 44 11.80 -5.75 -5.34
CA GLN A 44 10.38 -5.45 -5.53
C GLN A 44 10.17 -3.94 -5.50
N LEU A 45 9.50 -3.43 -6.52
CA LEU A 45 9.06 -2.04 -6.62
C LEU A 45 7.58 -1.97 -6.25
N CYS A 46 7.18 -0.99 -5.45
CA CYS A 46 5.78 -0.75 -5.14
C CYS A 46 5.43 0.74 -5.12
N ILE A 47 4.16 1.04 -5.34
CA ILE A 47 3.52 2.33 -5.06
C ILE A 47 2.47 2.13 -3.98
N SER A 48 2.33 3.10 -3.09
CA SER A 48 1.28 3.18 -2.08
C SER A 48 0.62 4.56 -2.11
N LEU A 49 -0.69 4.57 -2.29
CA LEU A 49 -1.54 5.75 -2.21
C LEU A 49 -2.20 5.75 -0.83
N ASN A 50 -1.73 6.60 0.08
CA ASN A 50 -2.16 6.62 1.47
C ASN A 50 -3.07 7.79 1.77
N THR A 51 -4.18 7.58 2.45
CA THR A 51 -5.22 8.61 2.63
C THR A 51 -5.12 9.41 3.94
N SER A 52 -4.27 9.00 4.88
CA SER A 52 -4.16 9.62 6.22
C SER A 52 -2.73 9.52 6.79
N PRO A 53 -1.87 10.54 6.61
CA PRO A 53 -2.06 11.71 5.76
C PRO A 53 -2.03 11.36 4.27
N SER A 54 -2.66 12.19 3.44
CA SER A 54 -2.63 12.03 1.99
C SER A 54 -1.20 12.11 1.46
N ARG A 55 -0.69 11.01 0.90
CA ARG A 55 0.64 10.94 0.29
C ARG A 55 0.74 9.82 -0.73
N VAL A 56 1.66 10.02 -1.66
CA VAL A 56 2.12 8.99 -2.60
C VAL A 56 3.48 8.52 -2.13
N GLU A 57 3.63 7.22 -1.96
CA GLU A 57 4.90 6.58 -1.59
C GLU A 57 5.29 5.62 -2.70
N VAL A 58 6.54 5.71 -3.15
CA VAL A 58 7.11 4.72 -4.05
C VAL A 58 8.34 4.16 -3.36
N PHE A 59 8.42 2.84 -3.28
CA PHE A 59 9.50 2.18 -2.57
C PHE A 59 10.03 0.98 -3.33
N TYR A 60 11.33 0.77 -3.20
CA TYR A 60 12.02 -0.38 -3.77
C TYR A 60 12.79 -1.10 -2.69
N THR A 61 12.51 -2.39 -2.53
CA THR A 61 13.27 -3.29 -1.65
C THR A 61 14.20 -4.14 -2.49
N LYS A 62 15.51 -3.96 -2.32
CA LYS A 62 16.52 -4.68 -3.10
C LYS A 62 16.86 -5.99 -2.40
N LYS A 63 16.62 -7.10 -3.09
CA LYS A 63 16.77 -8.46 -2.53
C LYS A 63 18.08 -9.12 -2.92
N SER A 64 18.67 -8.75 -4.07
CA SER A 64 19.89 -9.38 -4.57
C SER A 64 20.65 -8.50 -5.58
N GLY A 65 21.82 -8.99 -6.00
CA GLY A 65 22.69 -8.37 -7.00
C GLY A 65 23.65 -7.33 -6.42
N GLY A 66 24.37 -6.64 -7.30
CA GLY A 66 25.24 -5.52 -6.94
C GLY A 66 24.46 -4.24 -6.63
N GLN A 67 25.14 -3.27 -6.02
CA GLN A 67 24.61 -1.93 -5.78
C GLN A 67 24.15 -1.28 -7.10
N ILE A 68 23.04 -0.54 -7.05
CA ILE A 68 22.52 0.24 -8.18
C ILE A 68 22.45 1.72 -7.84
N ARG A 69 22.52 2.57 -8.86
CA ARG A 69 22.15 3.99 -8.75
C ARG A 69 20.79 4.19 -9.40
N ALA A 70 19.81 4.67 -8.66
CA ALA A 70 18.44 4.75 -9.13
C ALA A 70 17.69 5.98 -8.61
N LYS A 71 16.63 6.37 -9.31
CA LYS A 71 15.65 7.35 -8.85
C LYS A 71 14.29 6.69 -8.69
N LEU A 72 13.67 6.86 -7.53
CA LEU A 72 12.27 6.51 -7.33
C LEU A 72 11.37 7.65 -7.84
N GLY A 73 10.24 7.30 -8.42
CA GLY A 73 9.35 8.26 -9.07
C GLY A 73 7.93 7.75 -9.19
N TYR A 74 7.03 8.61 -9.63
CA TYR A 74 5.68 8.23 -10.02
C TYR A 74 5.29 8.86 -11.35
N ARG A 75 4.24 8.33 -11.98
CA ARG A 75 3.52 9.00 -13.07
C ARG A 75 2.02 8.79 -12.93
N THR A 76 1.25 9.65 -13.58
CA THR A 76 -0.21 9.50 -13.68
C THR A 76 -0.63 9.31 -15.13
N THR A 77 -1.84 8.81 -15.37
CA THR A 77 -2.39 8.65 -16.73
C THR A 77 -2.43 9.95 -17.53
N ASN A 78 -2.62 11.09 -16.86
CA ASN A 78 -2.71 12.42 -17.47
C ASN A 78 -1.48 13.30 -17.20
N GLY A 79 -0.35 12.71 -16.76
CA GLY A 79 0.81 13.47 -16.31
C GLY A 79 2.14 12.88 -16.76
N GLY A 80 3.19 13.72 -16.66
CA GLY A 80 4.57 13.28 -16.84
C GLY A 80 5.09 12.44 -15.68
N SER A 81 6.31 11.94 -15.81
CA SER A 81 7.01 11.26 -14.72
C SER A 81 7.66 12.28 -13.78
N THR A 82 7.44 12.13 -12.48
CA THR A 82 8.09 12.88 -11.41
C THR A 82 9.08 11.96 -10.69
N TYR A 83 10.31 12.42 -10.47
CA TYR A 83 11.36 11.64 -9.81
C TYR A 83 11.91 12.38 -8.59
N GLY A 84 12.29 11.61 -7.57
CA GLY A 84 13.14 12.05 -6.47
C GLY A 84 14.61 12.16 -6.86
N PRO A 85 15.51 12.30 -5.86
CA PRO A 85 16.95 12.33 -6.08
C PRO A 85 17.49 10.97 -6.57
N THR A 86 18.74 10.96 -7.04
CA THR A 86 19.46 9.71 -7.28
C THR A 86 19.98 9.16 -5.97
N GLU A 87 19.71 7.88 -5.72
CA GLU A 87 20.15 7.15 -4.54
C GLU A 87 20.99 5.94 -4.95
N SER A 88 21.88 5.52 -4.04
CA SER A 88 22.67 4.30 -4.22
C SER A 88 22.07 3.20 -3.35
N ILE A 89 21.47 2.19 -3.99
CA ILE A 89 20.67 1.14 -3.33
C ILE A 89 21.47 -0.17 -3.34
N SER A 90 21.80 -0.66 -2.16
CA SER A 90 22.54 -1.91 -1.94
C SER A 90 21.59 -3.06 -1.60
N THR A 91 22.08 -4.29 -1.68
CA THR A 91 21.28 -5.46 -1.32
C THR A 91 20.93 -5.44 0.16
N GLY A 92 19.64 -5.63 0.47
CA GLY A 92 19.08 -5.49 1.81
C GLY A 92 18.40 -4.14 2.05
N ASP A 93 18.70 -3.13 1.23
CA ASP A 93 18.14 -1.79 1.41
C ASP A 93 16.67 -1.73 0.97
N ARG A 94 15.94 -0.84 1.64
CA ARG A 94 14.59 -0.42 1.28
C ARG A 94 14.56 1.09 1.20
N GLU A 95 14.61 1.60 -0.02
CA GLU A 95 14.46 3.03 -0.27
C GLU A 95 13.00 3.40 -0.50
N VAL A 96 12.62 4.57 0.01
CA VAL A 96 11.26 5.09 -0.04
C VAL A 96 11.32 6.57 -0.42
N GLN A 97 10.65 6.92 -1.52
CA GLN A 97 10.37 8.31 -1.84
C GLN A 97 8.90 8.61 -1.55
N THR A 98 8.69 9.65 -0.74
CA THR A 98 7.37 10.10 -0.33
C THR A 98 7.10 11.49 -0.89
N TRP A 99 5.89 11.69 -1.41
CA TRP A 99 5.35 12.99 -1.76
C TRP A 99 4.08 13.26 -0.96
N THR A 100 4.15 14.21 -0.03
CA THR A 100 3.00 14.67 0.73
C THR A 100 2.14 15.57 -0.14
N MET A 101 1.03 15.04 -0.64
CA MET A 101 0.10 15.75 -1.51
C MET A 101 -1.29 15.13 -1.44
N SER A 102 -2.32 15.94 -1.71
CA SER A 102 -3.64 15.42 -2.06
C SER A 102 -3.55 14.73 -3.41
N TYR A 103 -3.44 13.40 -3.43
CA TYR A 103 -3.44 12.67 -4.70
C TYR A 103 -4.87 12.58 -5.23
N ARG A 104 -4.97 12.70 -6.54
CA ARG A 104 -6.21 12.71 -7.28
C ARG A 104 -6.67 11.28 -7.57
N CYS A 105 -7.97 11.05 -7.45
CA CYS A 105 -8.59 9.75 -7.72
C CYS A 105 -9.30 9.67 -9.07
N ASP A 106 -9.27 10.74 -9.86
CA ASP A 106 -9.70 10.76 -11.25
C ASP A 106 -8.58 10.37 -12.24
N VAL A 107 -7.43 9.93 -11.73
CA VAL A 107 -6.28 9.45 -12.51
C VAL A 107 -5.72 8.18 -11.86
N ASP A 108 -5.12 7.32 -12.67
CA ASP A 108 -4.36 6.17 -12.18
C ASP A 108 -2.90 6.55 -11.95
N TRP A 109 -2.25 5.85 -11.02
CA TRP A 109 -0.89 6.13 -10.58
C TRP A 109 0.03 4.95 -10.86
N LYS A 110 1.26 5.22 -11.27
CA LYS A 110 2.31 4.21 -11.42
C LYS A 110 3.53 4.58 -10.61
N GLY A 111 4.04 3.65 -9.81
CA GLY A 111 5.37 3.73 -9.22
C GLY A 111 6.44 3.42 -10.26
N LEU A 112 7.54 4.15 -10.20
CA LEU A 112 8.65 4.08 -11.13
C LEU A 112 9.95 3.91 -10.36
N ILE A 113 10.87 3.15 -10.94
CA ILE A 113 12.30 3.19 -10.61
C ILE A 113 13.10 3.35 -11.89
N LYS A 114 13.88 4.44 -11.99
CA LYS A 114 14.81 4.67 -13.09
C LYS A 114 16.22 4.31 -12.65
N VAL A 115 16.75 3.22 -13.18
CA VAL A 115 18.07 2.67 -12.83
C VAL A 115 19.08 3.11 -13.88
N GLU A 116 20.19 3.69 -13.44
CA GLU A 116 21.29 4.09 -14.33
C GLU A 116 21.79 2.88 -15.13
N GLY A 117 21.81 2.99 -16.45
CA GLY A 117 22.26 1.93 -17.38
C GLY A 117 21.25 0.81 -17.65
N GLN A 118 20.09 0.76 -16.99
CA GLN A 118 19.09 -0.32 -17.18
C GLN A 118 17.70 0.18 -17.62
N GLY A 119 17.45 1.49 -17.54
CA GLY A 119 16.18 2.08 -17.94
C GLY A 119 15.19 2.24 -16.78
N THR A 120 13.89 2.28 -17.09
CA THR A 120 12.83 2.49 -16.12
C THR A 120 11.97 1.24 -15.98
N PHE A 121 11.72 0.83 -14.74
CA PHE A 121 10.74 -0.20 -14.40
C PHE A 121 9.55 0.43 -13.71
N GLU A 122 8.39 -0.23 -13.79
CA GLU A 122 7.12 0.33 -13.33
C GLU A 122 6.26 -0.70 -12.60
N THR A 123 5.41 -0.21 -11.71
CA THR A 123 4.32 -0.98 -11.09
C THR A 123 3.15 -1.16 -12.08
N PRO A 124 2.17 -2.01 -11.77
CA PRO A 124 0.82 -1.85 -12.31
C PRO A 124 0.24 -0.46 -11.98
N TRP A 125 -0.88 -0.13 -12.62
CA TRP A 125 -1.64 1.07 -12.29
C TRP A 125 -2.34 0.88 -10.94
N ALA A 126 -2.04 1.75 -9.99
CA ALA A 126 -2.79 1.93 -8.76
C ALA A 126 -3.94 2.90 -9.05
N THR A 127 -5.15 2.35 -9.12
CA THR A 127 -6.38 3.08 -9.37
C THR A 127 -7.03 3.47 -8.05
N CYS A 128 -7.63 4.66 -8.02
CA CYS A 128 -8.64 4.94 -7.02
C CYS A 128 -10.01 4.38 -7.43
#